data_AF-A0A7W2UMM3-F1
#
_entry.id   AF-A0A7W2UMM3-F1
#
_cell.length_a   1.000
_cell.length_b   1.000
_cell.length_c   1.000
_cell.angle_alpha   90.00
_cell.angle_beta   90.00
_cell.angle_gamma   90.00
#
_symmetry.space_group_name_H-M   'P 1'
#
loop_
_entity.id
_entity.type
_entity.pdbx_description
1 polymer ?
#
loop_
_entity_poly.entity_id
_entity_poly.type
_entity_poly.pdbx_seq_one_letter_code
_entity_poly.pdbx_strand_id
1 'polypeptide(L)' 'MRDQKMYCYTCGTDELHRRLSANEKAWLKNRTGRKTVEEFFMCKAPDCRNLRTGFQKRPFDPVIRLPEDL' A
#
# COMPACT_ATOMS: atom_id res chain seq x y z
N MET A 1 -12.64 8.55 -5.34
CA MET A 1 -12.75 7.26 -4.62
C MET A 1 -12.36 7.49 -3.16
N ARG A 2 -13.02 6.82 -2.21
CA ARG A 2 -12.83 7.06 -0.76
C ARG A 2 -11.81 6.07 -0.18
N ASP A 3 -11.16 6.48 0.90
CA ASP A 3 -10.33 5.63 1.76
C ASP A 3 -11.16 4.46 2.32
N GLN A 4 -10.52 3.35 2.61
CA GLN A 4 -11.15 2.14 3.14
C GLN A 4 -10.47 1.70 4.43
N LYS A 5 -11.27 1.41 5.46
CA LYS A 5 -10.75 0.84 6.72
C LYS A 5 -10.50 -0.65 6.54
N MET A 6 -9.27 -1.09 6.76
CA MET A 6 -8.83 -2.47 6.55
C MET A 6 -7.65 -2.81 7.47
N TYR A 7 -7.49 -4.09 7.81
CA TYR A 7 -6.38 -4.56 8.64
C TYR A 7 -5.00 -4.26 8.05
N CYS A 8 -4.14 -3.57 8.77
CA CYS A 8 -2.76 -3.33 8.38
C CYS A 8 -1.84 -4.35 9.06
N TYR A 9 -1.13 -5.16 8.27
CA TYR A 9 -0.21 -6.16 8.81
C TYR A 9 0.88 -5.57 9.71
N THR A 10 1.39 -4.39 9.38
CA THR A 10 2.48 -3.73 10.12
C THR A 10 2.00 -2.99 11.37
N CYS A 11 0.79 -2.40 11.36
CA CYS A 11 0.22 -1.76 12.56
C CYS A 11 -0.40 -2.77 13.53
N GLY A 12 -0.84 -3.94 13.02
CA GLY A 12 -1.57 -4.92 13.82
C GLY A 12 -3.03 -4.56 14.07
N THR A 13 -3.56 -3.52 13.42
CA THR A 13 -4.88 -2.91 13.65
C THR A 13 -5.60 -2.61 12.33
N ASP A 14 -6.91 -2.35 12.38
CA ASP A 14 -7.67 -1.84 11.24
C ASP A 14 -7.45 -0.34 11.05
N GLU A 15 -6.75 0.00 9.98
CA GLU A 15 -6.37 1.38 9.64
C GLU A 15 -7.04 1.85 8.35
N LEU A 16 -7.13 3.17 8.18
CA LEU A 16 -7.53 3.74 6.89
C LEU A 16 -6.43 3.51 5.86
N HIS A 17 -6.83 3.07 4.68
CA HIS A 17 -5.96 2.88 3.54
C HIS A 17 -6.50 3.63 2.33
N ARG A 18 -5.61 4.28 1.59
CA ARG A 18 -5.95 4.97 0.34
C ARG A 18 -5.37 4.26 -0.87
N ARG A 19 -5.97 4.53 -2.03
CA ARG A 19 -5.39 4.16 -3.33
C ARG A 19 -4.07 4.88 -3.55
N LEU A 20 -3.24 4.30 -4.40
CA LEU A 20 -2.00 4.90 -4.85
C LEU A 20 -2.25 6.02 -5.87
N SER A 21 -1.44 7.08 -5.82
CA SER A 21 -1.35 8.11 -6.85
C SER A 21 -0.68 7.57 -8.12
N ALA A 22 -0.71 8.34 -9.22
CA ALA A 22 -0.03 7.92 -10.45
C ALA A 22 1.48 7.70 -10.27
N ASN A 23 2.15 8.60 -9.54
CA ASN A 23 3.58 8.50 -9.24
C ASN A 23 3.90 7.29 -8.37
N GLU A 24 3.12 7.05 -7.32
CA GLU A 24 3.30 5.90 -6.42
C GLU A 24 3.08 4.56 -7.14
N LYS A 25 2.13 4.53 -8.08
CA LYS A 25 1.93 3.35 -8.95
C LYS A 25 3.12 3.13 -9.86
N ALA A 26 3.64 4.18 -10.50
CA ALA A 26 4.82 4.08 -11.36
C ALA A 26 6.03 3.56 -10.55
N TRP A 27 6.24 4.11 -9.35
CA TRP A 27 7.26 3.63 -8.42
C TRP A 27 7.09 2.15 -8.08
N LEU A 28 5.87 1.73 -7.71
CA LEU A 28 5.62 0.33 -7.33
C LEU A 28 5.79 -0.64 -8.51
N LYS A 29 5.37 -0.24 -9.72
CA LYS A 29 5.61 -1.02 -10.95
C LYS A 29 7.10 -1.22 -11.18
N ASN A 30 7.88 -0.14 -11.11
CA ASN A 30 9.34 -0.20 -11.30
C ASN A 30 10.00 -1.04 -10.21
N ARG A 31 9.56 -0.92 -8.95
CA ARG A 31 10.12 -1.66 -7.81
C ARG A 31 9.83 -3.17 -7.87
N THR A 32 8.69 -3.58 -8.41
CA THR A 32 8.21 -4.98 -8.34
C THR A 32 8.22 -5.71 -9.69
N GLY A 33 8.39 -5.00 -10.80
CA GLY A 33 8.27 -5.57 -12.15
C GLY A 33 6.84 -5.99 -12.54
N ARG A 34 5.82 -5.65 -11.73
CA ARG A 34 4.43 -6.02 -12.00
C ARG A 34 3.85 -5.23 -13.17
N LYS A 35 3.04 -5.89 -14.00
CA LYS A 35 2.29 -5.26 -15.09
C LYS A 35 1.22 -4.29 -14.57
N THR A 36 0.52 -4.68 -13.51
CA THR A 36 -0.56 -3.89 -12.89
C THR A 36 -0.34 -3.77 -11.39
N VAL A 37 -0.75 -2.64 -10.83
CA VAL A 37 -0.64 -2.33 -9.39
C VAL A 37 -1.88 -1.58 -8.86
N GLU A 38 -2.99 -1.68 -9.58
CA GLU A 38 -4.23 -0.97 -9.27
C GLU A 38 -4.89 -1.49 -8.00
N GLU A 39 -4.63 -2.74 -7.65
CA GLU A 39 -5.16 -3.43 -6.48
C GLU A 39 -4.56 -2.97 -5.15
N PHE A 40 -3.48 -2.18 -5.18
CA PHE A 40 -2.74 -1.79 -3.98
C PHE A 40 -3.32 -0.56 -3.29
N PHE A 41 -3.21 -0.59 -1.98
CA PHE A 41 -3.55 0.48 -1.08
C PHE A 41 -2.41 0.72 -0.09
N MET A 42 -2.22 1.97 0.29
CA MET A 42 -1.26 2.37 1.30
C MET A 42 -1.97 2.72 2.61
N CYS A 43 -1.47 2.19 3.72
CA CYS A 43 -1.90 2.53 5.06
C CYS A 43 -1.61 4.00 5.40
N LYS A 44 -2.59 4.69 5.98
CA LYS A 44 -2.52 6.10 6.39
C LYS A 44 -2.16 6.30 7.86
N ALA A 45 -1.98 5.24 8.65
CA ALA A 45 -1.45 5.39 10.00
C ALA A 45 -0.08 6.10 9.93
N PRO A 46 0.22 7.00 10.89
CA PRO A 46 1.49 7.73 10.92
C PRO A 46 2.69 6.80 10.72
N ASP A 47 3.62 7.19 9.85
CA ASP A 47 4.89 6.50 9.54
C ASP A 47 4.80 5.03 9.07
N CYS A 48 3.57 4.53 8.85
CA CYS A 48 3.37 3.15 8.44
C CYS A 48 3.61 2.96 6.94
N ARG A 49 2.80 3.65 6.11
CA ARG A 49 2.86 3.64 4.64
C ARG A 49 2.91 2.24 3.99
N ASN A 50 2.56 1.18 4.74
CA ASN A 50 2.62 -0.20 4.28
C ASN A 50 1.63 -0.47 3.15
N LEU A 51 2.05 -1.28 2.18
CA LEU A 51 1.24 -1.68 1.04
C LEU A 51 0.51 -3.00 1.31
N ARG A 52 -0.80 -2.99 1.03
CA ARG A 52 -1.65 -4.19 0.99
C ARG A 52 -2.55 -4.18 -0.24
N THR A 53 -3.20 -5.30 -0.52
CA THR A 53 -4.31 -5.34 -1.49
C THR A 53 -5.65 -5.41 -0.75
N GLY A 54 -6.76 -5.37 -1.47
CA GLY A 54 -8.08 -5.60 -0.88
C GLY A 54 -8.20 -6.97 -0.18
N PHE A 55 -7.55 -8.00 -0.72
CA PHE A 55 -7.68 -9.39 -0.24
C PHE A 55 -6.47 -9.91 0.54
N GLN A 56 -5.26 -9.40 0.28
CA GLN A 56 -4.03 -9.88 0.89
C GLN A 56 -3.44 -8.82 1.82
N LYS A 57 -3.41 -9.13 3.13
CA LYS A 57 -2.88 -8.24 4.18
C LYS A 57 -1.37 -8.03 4.13
N ARG A 58 -0.63 -9.01 3.59
CA ARG A 58 0.82 -8.99 3.40
C ARG A 58 1.16 -9.58 2.02
N PRO A 59 1.10 -8.77 0.95
CA PRO A 59 1.35 -9.23 -0.42
C PRO A 59 2.85 -9.32 -0.75
N PHE A 60 3.72 -8.80 0.10
CA PHE A 60 5.17 -8.80 -0.07
C PHE A 60 5.88 -9.32 1.18
N ASP A 61 6.97 -10.07 0.95
CA ASP A 61 7.90 -10.49 1.97
C ASP A 61 9.35 -10.25 1.48
N PRO A 62 10.10 -9.28 2.04
CA PRO A 62 9.71 -8.35 3.11
C PRO A 62 8.60 -7.37 2.70
N VAL A 63 7.95 -6.73 3.67
CA VAL A 63 6.92 -5.72 3.42
C VAL A 63 7.47 -4.54 2.61
N ILE A 64 6.64 -3.95 1.77
CA ILE A 64 6.97 -2.72 1.03
C ILE A 64 6.17 -1.57 1.63
N ARG A 65 6.88 -0.49 1.98
CA ARG A 65 6.31 0.80 2.38
C ARG A 65 6.55 1.80 1.25
N LEU A 66 5.60 2.71 1.03
CA LEU A 66 5.86 3.83 0.11
C LEU A 66 6.91 4.78 0.73
N PRO A 67 7.91 5.23 -0.05
CA PRO A 67 8.76 6.37 0.30
C PRO A 67 7.96 7.63 0.65
N GLU A 68 8.49 8.49 1.52
CA GLU A 68 7.80 9.71 1.97
C GLU A 68 7.78 10.83 0.92
N ASP A 69 8.72 10.79 -0.02
CA ASP A 69 9.06 11.82 -0.99
C ASP A 69 8.49 11.58 -2.42
N LEU A 70 7.40 10.81 -2.53
CA LEU A 70 6.73 10.44 -3.80
C LEU A 70 5.52 11.29 -4.19
#